data_AF-A0A923Z3I7-F1
#
_entry.id   AF-A0A923Z3I7-F1
#
_cell.length_a   1.000
_cell.length_b   1.000
_cell.length_c   1.000
_cell.angle_alpha   90.00
_cell.angle_beta   90.00
_cell.angle_gamma   90.00
#
_symmetry.space_group_name_H-M   'P 1'
#
loop_
_entity.id
_entity.type
_entity.pdbx_description
1 polymer ?
#
loop_
_entity_poly.entity_id
_entity_poly.type
_entity_poly.pdbx_seq_one_letter_code
_entity_poly.pdbx_strand_id
1 'polypeptide(L)'
;MLRHDRPVQSLAMCLAGVAGYVDAVGFIETRGSFVSFMSGNTTRLGVGIASLSPAAATAAGLIATFVVGVAAGTLTGHAAGRHRRPAVLLLVAALLGTAALAGILQLRVVSLAVTALAMGAENAVFEQDGEISIGLT
;
A
#
# COMPACT_ATOMS: atom_id res chain seq x y z
N MET A 1 -17.46 -13.32 15.23
CA MET A 1 -17.05 -13.75 13.87
C MET A 1 -17.75 -12.84 12.87
N LEU A 2 -17.07 -11.80 12.38
CA LEU A 2 -17.63 -10.88 11.37
C LEU A 2 -17.80 -11.67 10.07
N ARG A 3 -19.04 -12.05 9.73
CA ARG A 3 -19.36 -12.67 8.45
C ARG A 3 -19.37 -11.56 7.39
N HIS A 4 -18.29 -11.44 6.63
CA HIS A 4 -18.29 -10.60 5.44
C HIS A 4 -19.11 -11.24 4.33
N ASP A 5 -19.95 -10.44 3.67
CA ASP A 5 -20.70 -10.88 2.51
C ASP A 5 -19.75 -11.41 1.41
N ARG A 6 -20.15 -12.46 0.70
CA ARG A 6 -19.39 -13.05 -0.41
C ARG A 6 -18.75 -12.03 -1.38
N PRO A 7 -19.43 -10.95 -1.81
CA PRO A 7 -18.81 -9.92 -2.67
C PRO A 7 -17.63 -9.17 -2.02
N VAL A 8 -17.66 -8.99 -0.69
CA VAL A 8 -16.57 -8.34 0.05
C VAL A 8 -15.34 -9.25 0.10
N GLN A 9 -15.57 -10.56 0.29
CA GLN A 9 -14.49 -11.55 0.27
C GLN A 9 -13.83 -11.64 -1.12
N SER A 10 -14.61 -11.63 -2.21
CA SER A 10 -14.04 -11.63 -3.56
C SER A 10 -13.24 -10.37 -3.84
N LEU A 11 -13.73 -9.20 -3.41
CA LEU A 11 -12.98 -7.96 -3.54
C LEU A 11 -11.67 -8.01 -2.76
N ALA A 12 -11.69 -8.50 -1.52
CA ALA A 12 -10.48 -8.67 -0.70
C ALA A 12 -9.47 -9.61 -1.35
N MET A 13 -9.92 -10.72 -1.94
CA MET A 13 -9.04 -11.63 -2.69
C MET A 13 -8.42 -10.98 -3.93
N CYS A 14 -9.20 -10.19 -4.68
CA CYS A 14 -8.68 -9.45 -5.83
C CYS A 14 -7.65 -8.41 -5.41
N LEU A 15 -7.95 -7.63 -4.37
CA LEU A 15 -7.05 -6.62 -3.81
C LEU A 15 -5.76 -7.23 -3.25
N ALA A 16 -5.86 -8.34 -2.51
CA ALA A 16 -4.69 -9.11 -2.08
C ALA A 16 -3.83 -9.58 -3.26
N GLY A 17 -4.46 -9.97 -4.38
CA GLY A 17 -3.77 -10.31 -5.62
C GLY A 17 -3.02 -9.13 -6.23
N VAL A 18 -3.63 -7.94 -6.23
CA VAL A 18 -2.99 -6.68 -6.69
C VAL A 18 -1.82 -6.33 -5.79
N ALA A 19 -2.02 -6.35 -4.47
CA ALA A 19 -0.97 -6.11 -3.48
C ALA A 19 0.22 -7.06 -3.67
N GLY A 20 -0.03 -8.36 -3.84
CA GLY A 20 1.02 -9.35 -4.09
C GLY A 20 1.77 -9.14 -5.41
N TYR A 21 1.07 -8.76 -6.48
CA TYR A 21 1.70 -8.41 -7.76
C TYR A 21 2.61 -7.19 -7.63
N VAL A 22 2.11 -6.13 -7.01
CA VAL A 22 2.85 -4.89 -6.77
C VAL A 22 4.08 -5.16 -5.89
N ASP A 23 3.97 -6.03 -4.90
CA ASP A 23 5.11 -6.46 -4.08
C ASP A 23 6.17 -7.21 -4.88
N ALA A 24 5.77 -8.10 -5.80
CA ALA A 24 6.73 -8.80 -6.66
C ALA A 24 7.51 -7.81 -7.54
N VAL A 25 6.82 -6.83 -8.14
CA VAL A 25 7.46 -5.77 -8.93
C VAL A 25 8.38 -4.93 -8.06
N GLY A 26 7.90 -4.43 -6.92
CA GLY A 26 8.67 -3.61 -5.99
C GLY A 26 9.90 -4.33 -5.44
N PHE A 27 9.79 -5.62 -5.14
CA PHE A 27 10.90 -6.44 -4.66
C PHE A 27 12.01 -6.56 -5.72
N ILE A 28 11.65 -6.77 -6.98
CA ILE A 28 12.60 -6.82 -8.10
C ILE A 28 13.27 -5.46 -8.29
N GLU A 29 12.52 -4.36 -8.27
CA GLU A 29 13.06 -3.01 -8.51
C GLU A 29 13.96 -2.47 -7.39
N THR A 30 13.63 -2.80 -6.13
CA THR A 30 14.34 -2.34 -4.94
C THR A 30 15.46 -3.28 -4.48
N ARG A 31 15.64 -4.42 -5.16
CA ARG A 31 16.55 -5.51 -4.74
C ARG A 31 16.19 -6.03 -3.34
N GLY A 32 14.90 -6.13 -3.07
CA GLY A 32 14.36 -6.97 -2.01
C GLY A 32 13.44 -6.30 -0.98
N SER A 33 13.05 -5.05 -1.15
CA SER A 33 12.07 -4.41 -0.27
C SER A 33 10.66 -4.59 -0.82
N PHE A 34 9.68 -4.71 0.06
CA PHE A 34 8.27 -4.86 -0.33
C PHE A 34 7.61 -3.48 -0.36
N VAL A 35 6.56 -3.29 -1.12
CA VAL A 35 5.84 -2.00 -1.23
C VAL A 35 4.51 -2.05 -0.47
N SER A 36 4.00 -3.25 -0.22
CA SER A 36 2.77 -3.57 0.48
C SER A 36 3.05 -4.33 1.78
N PHE A 37 3.91 -5.36 1.78
CA PHE A 37 4.21 -6.15 2.99
C PHE A 37 5.09 -5.42 4.04
N MET A 38 4.46 -4.60 4.89
CA MET A 38 5.16 -3.71 5.82
C MET A 38 5.85 -4.43 6.99
N SER A 39 5.39 -5.62 7.37
CA SER A 39 6.10 -6.45 8.36
C SER A 39 7.51 -6.84 7.88
N GLY A 40 7.65 -7.15 6.59
CA GLY A 40 8.95 -7.42 5.96
C GLY A 40 9.86 -6.19 5.93
N ASN A 41 9.32 -5.02 5.58
CA ASN A 41 10.09 -3.77 5.58
C ASN A 41 10.54 -3.36 6.98
N THR A 42 9.72 -3.58 8.00
CA THR A 42 10.08 -3.30 9.39
C THR A 42 11.24 -4.17 9.85
N THR A 43 11.23 -5.46 9.47
CA THR A 43 12.37 -6.36 9.71
C THR A 43 13.63 -5.89 9.00
N ARG A 44 13.51 -5.49 7.73
CA ARG A 44 14.63 -4.94 6.96
C ARG A 44 15.17 -3.63 7.51
N LEU A 45 14.30 -2.77 8.05
CA LEU A 45 14.70 -1.57 8.74
C LEU A 45 15.54 -1.92 9.97
N GLY A 46 15.10 -2.86 10.80
CA GLY A 46 15.85 -3.31 11.98
C GLY A 46 17.23 -3.88 11.63
N VAL A 47 17.29 -4.79 10.64
CA VAL A 47 18.56 -5.34 10.14
C VAL A 47 19.44 -4.24 9.54
N GLY A 48 18.85 -3.32 8.79
CA GLY A 48 19.56 -2.21 8.15
C GLY A 48 20.18 -1.25 9.17
N ILE A 49 19.45 -0.92 10.24
CA ILE A 49 19.96 -0.10 11.35
C ILE A 49 21.12 -0.82 12.04
N ALA A 50 20.96 -2.11 12.37
CA ALA A 50 22.00 -2.89 13.03
C ALA A 50 23.29 -3.03 12.19
N SER A 51 23.15 -3.05 10.87
CA SER A 51 24.27 -3.18 9.92
C SER A 51 24.77 -1.85 9.34
N LEU A 52 24.23 -0.70 9.77
CA LEU A 52 24.51 0.63 9.20
C LEU A 52 24.35 0.67 7.67
N SER A 53 23.39 -0.11 7.16
CA SER A 53 23.15 -0.28 5.73
C SER A 53 22.23 0.81 5.18
N PRO A 54 22.50 1.32 3.97
CA PRO A 54 21.60 2.26 3.29
C PRO A 54 20.21 1.66 3.00
N ALA A 55 20.05 0.34 3.09
CA ALA A 55 18.74 -0.32 3.01
C ALA A 55 17.76 0.14 4.11
N ALA A 56 18.27 0.60 5.25
CA ALA A 56 17.45 1.16 6.33
C ALA A 56 16.67 2.41 5.85
N ALA A 57 17.32 3.31 5.11
CA ALA A 57 16.68 4.52 4.61
C ALA A 57 15.55 4.20 3.62
N THR A 58 15.77 3.22 2.73
CA THR A 58 14.74 2.75 1.80
C THR A 58 13.54 2.15 2.54
N ALA A 59 13.78 1.26 3.51
CA ALA A 59 12.71 0.66 4.30
C ALA A 59 11.92 1.70 5.11
N ALA A 60 12.61 2.64 5.75
CA ALA A 60 11.98 3.75 6.47
C ALA A 60 11.15 4.65 5.54
N GLY A 61 11.66 4.98 4.35
CA GLY A 61 10.95 5.78 3.37
C GLY A 61 9.68 5.10 2.85
N LEU A 62 9.74 3.79 2.59
CA LEU A 62 8.58 3.00 2.19
C LEU A 62 7.51 2.96 3.29
N ILE A 63 7.92 2.71 4.55
CA ILE A 63 7.01 2.72 5.71
C ILE A 63 6.37 4.10 5.87
N ALA A 64 7.15 5.17 5.84
CA ALA A 64 6.62 6.53 6.00
C ALA A 64 5.62 6.87 4.90
N THR A 65 5.93 6.54 3.64
CA THR A 65 5.05 6.81 2.50
C THR A 65 3.77 5.97 2.57
N PHE A 66 3.87 4.72 3.03
CA PHE A 66 2.71 3.87 3.28
C PHE A 66 1.78 4.46 4.33
N VAL A 67 2.32 4.93 5.45
CA VAL A 67 1.53 5.58 6.52
C VAL A 67 0.81 6.82 6.00
N VAL A 68 1.47 7.62 5.17
CA VAL A 68 0.82 8.76 4.48
C VAL A 68 -0.30 8.27 3.56
N GLY A 69 -0.09 7.17 2.83
CA GLY A 69 -1.11 6.53 2.02
C GLY A 69 -2.33 6.09 2.82
N VAL A 70 -2.14 5.45 3.97
CA VAL A 70 -3.22 5.06 4.90
C VAL A 70 -4.02 6.29 5.31
N ALA A 71 -3.34 7.35 5.76
CA ALA A 71 -3.99 8.60 6.14
C ALA A 71 -4.80 9.20 4.98
N ALA A 72 -4.24 9.24 3.76
CA ALA A 72 -4.93 9.73 2.58
C ALA A 72 -6.16 8.87 2.23
N GLY A 73 -6.05 7.54 2.31
CA GLY A 73 -7.15 6.61 2.08
C GLY A 73 -8.28 6.78 3.10
N THR A 74 -7.95 6.85 4.39
CA THR A 74 -8.92 7.07 5.47
C THR A 74 -9.62 8.42 5.34
N LEU A 75 -8.88 9.51 5.09
CA LEU A 75 -9.45 10.85 4.88
C LEU A 75 -10.37 10.89 3.66
N THR A 76 -9.97 10.28 2.55
CA THR A 76 -10.78 10.18 1.32
C THR A 76 -12.06 9.39 1.59
N GLY A 77 -11.94 8.27 2.30
CA GLY A 77 -13.07 7.44 2.68
C GLY A 77 -14.06 8.18 3.57
N HIS A 78 -13.56 8.93 4.54
CA HIS A 78 -14.37 9.72 5.47
C HIS A 78 -15.08 10.87 4.75
N ALA A 79 -14.38 11.61 3.89
CA ALA A 79 -14.95 12.71 3.11
C ALA A 79 -16.04 12.24 2.13
N ALA A 80 -15.94 11.02 1.60
CA ALA A 80 -16.91 10.45 0.66
C ALA A 80 -18.18 9.87 1.32
N GLY A 81 -18.20 9.71 2.65
CA GLY A 81 -19.37 9.22 3.40
C GLY A 81 -19.90 7.88 2.86
N ARG A 82 -21.15 7.88 2.33
CA ARG A 82 -21.79 6.68 1.75
C ARG A 82 -21.01 6.05 0.59
N HIS A 83 -20.15 6.83 -0.07
CA HIS A 83 -19.35 6.42 -1.23
C HIS A 83 -17.90 6.11 -0.86
N ARG A 84 -17.61 5.82 0.42
CA ARG A 84 -16.27 5.50 0.95
C ARG A 84 -15.50 4.51 0.07
N ARG A 85 -16.04 3.30 -0.14
CA ARG A 85 -15.32 2.24 -0.86
C ARG A 85 -15.01 2.62 -2.32
N PRO A 86 -15.97 3.09 -3.14
CA PRO A 86 -15.67 3.58 -4.48
C PRO A 86 -14.63 4.70 -4.52
N ALA A 87 -14.69 5.66 -3.59
CA ALA A 87 -13.77 6.80 -3.55
C ALA A 87 -12.32 6.36 -3.27
N VAL A 88 -12.12 5.47 -2.28
CA VAL A 88 -10.79 4.94 -1.98
C VAL A 88 -10.26 4.08 -3.13
N LEU A 89 -11.10 3.25 -3.75
CA LEU A 89 -10.69 2.46 -4.93
C LEU A 89 -10.30 3.33 -6.12
N LEU A 90 -11.02 4.44 -6.36
CA LEU A 90 -10.65 5.41 -7.40
C LEU A 90 -9.32 6.10 -7.09
N LEU A 91 -9.07 6.46 -5.82
CA LEU A 91 -7.79 6.99 -5.37
C LEU A 91 -6.66 5.98 -5.63
N VAL A 92 -6.82 4.73 -5.20
CA VAL A 92 -5.83 3.66 -5.41
C VAL A 92 -5.56 3.47 -6.90
N ALA A 93 -6.61 3.41 -7.74
CA ALA A 93 -6.46 3.28 -9.17
C ALA A 93 -5.71 4.47 -9.81
N ALA A 94 -6.02 5.70 -9.39
CA ALA A 94 -5.33 6.90 -9.88
C ALA A 94 -3.85 6.92 -9.46
N LEU A 95 -3.55 6.53 -8.22
CA LEU A 95 -2.17 6.42 -7.72
C LEU A 95 -1.39 5.34 -8.47
N LEU A 96 -1.95 4.15 -8.68
CA LEU A 96 -1.31 3.09 -9.47
C LEU A 96 -1.10 3.50 -10.93
N GLY A 97 -2.06 4.19 -11.55
CA GLY A 97 -1.88 4.77 -12.88
C GLY A 97 -0.75 5.80 -12.94
N THR A 98 -0.63 6.64 -11.90
CA THR A 98 0.45 7.62 -11.77
C THR A 98 1.80 6.94 -11.57
N ALA A 99 1.86 5.89 -10.74
CA ALA A 99 3.07 5.09 -10.54
C ALA A 99 3.51 4.41 -11.85
N ALA A 100 2.57 3.83 -12.60
CA ALA A 100 2.86 3.22 -13.90
C ALA A 100 3.44 4.25 -14.89
N LEU A 101 2.85 5.46 -14.95
CA LEU A 101 3.38 6.55 -15.78
C LEU A 101 4.78 6.98 -15.34
N ALA A 102 5.02 7.11 -14.03
CA ALA A 102 6.34 7.42 -13.50
C ALA A 102 7.37 6.31 -13.84
N GLY A 103 6.95 5.04 -13.84
CA GLY A 103 7.76 3.91 -14.28
C GLY A 103 8.13 3.99 -15.76
N ILE A 104 7.18 4.34 -16.64
CA ILE A 104 7.43 4.56 -18.08
C ILE A 104 8.44 5.70 -18.30
N LEU A 105 8.33 6.77 -17.51
CA LEU A 105 9.25 7.92 -17.54
C LEU A 105 10.59 7.64 -16.82
N GLN A 106 10.84 6.41 -16.37
CA GLN A 106 12.04 5.98 -15.63
C GLN A 106 12.28 6.73 -14.31
N LEU A 107 11.25 7.33 -13.72
CA LEU A 107 11.29 8.00 -12.43
C LEU A 107 11.13 6.98 -11.29
N ARG A 108 12.09 6.04 -11.15
CA ARG A 108 12.01 4.89 -10.23
C ARG A 108 11.61 5.24 -8.79
N VAL A 109 12.23 6.26 -8.20
CA VAL A 109 11.94 6.66 -6.81
C VAL A 109 10.50 7.15 -6.67
N VAL A 110 10.01 7.92 -7.65
CA VAL A 110 8.63 8.42 -7.67
C VAL A 110 7.66 7.27 -7.88
N SER A 111 7.94 6.37 -8.82
CA SER A 111 7.13 5.16 -9.06
C SER A 111 6.95 4.36 -7.76
N LEU A 112 8.06 4.05 -7.08
CA LEU A 112 8.03 3.29 -5.82
C LEU A 112 7.29 4.02 -4.70
N ALA A 113 7.53 5.32 -4.53
CA ALA A 113 6.86 6.12 -3.51
C ALA A 113 5.35 6.19 -3.75
N VAL A 114 4.92 6.49 -4.97
CA VAL A 114 3.49 6.56 -5.34
C VAL A 114 2.83 5.19 -5.20
N THR A 115 3.54 4.11 -5.53
CA THR A 115 3.05 2.74 -5.33
C THR A 115 2.87 2.42 -3.85
N ALA A 116 3.84 2.77 -2.99
CA ALA A 116 3.72 2.60 -1.53
C ALA A 116 2.54 3.39 -0.96
N LEU A 117 2.32 4.60 -1.47
CA LEU A 117 1.17 5.44 -1.11
C LEU A 117 -0.15 4.79 -1.53
N ALA A 118 -0.20 4.19 -2.73
CA ALA A 118 -1.37 3.45 -3.21
C ALA A 118 -1.69 2.24 -2.32
N MET A 119 -0.69 1.43 -1.97
CA MET A 119 -0.85 0.28 -1.07
C MET A 119 -1.32 0.71 0.32
N GLY A 120 -0.80 1.83 0.84
CA GLY A 120 -1.28 2.43 2.08
C GLY A 120 -2.76 2.81 1.99
N ALA A 121 -3.17 3.49 0.92
CA ALA A 121 -4.55 3.89 0.71
C ALA A 121 -5.50 2.69 0.54
N GLU A 122 -5.04 1.61 -0.12
CA GLU A 122 -5.77 0.36 -0.29
C GLU A 122 -6.11 -0.30 1.06
N ASN A 123 -5.21 -0.21 2.04
CA ASN A 123 -5.44 -0.77 3.37
C ASN A 123 -6.62 -0.09 4.11
N ALA A 124 -7.03 1.11 3.69
CA ALA A 124 -8.20 1.81 4.24
C ALA A 124 -9.54 1.40 3.61
N VAL A 125 -9.54 0.55 2.57
CA VAL A 125 -10.77 0.08 1.86
C VAL A 125 -11.67 -0.75 2.78
N PHE A 126 -11.08 -1.55 3.66
CA PHE A 126 -11.80 -2.44 4.58
C PHE A 126 -11.87 -1.91 6.02
N GLU A 127 -11.51 -0.65 6.23
CA GLU A 127 -11.68 0.02 7.52
C GLU A 127 -13.17 0.32 7.74
N GLN A 128 -13.72 -0.20 8.84
CA GLN A 128 -15.08 0.05 9.33
C GLN A 128 -15.00 0.57 10.77
N ASP A 129 -15.65 1.69 11.05
CA ASP A 129 -15.72 2.28 12.40
C ASP A 129 -14.37 2.49 13.11
N GLY A 130 -13.30 2.74 12.35
CA GLY A 130 -11.95 2.95 12.87
C GLY A 130 -11.16 1.65 13.10
N GLU A 131 -11.77 0.48 12.87
CA GLU A 131 -11.09 -0.82 12.88
C GLU A 131 -10.86 -1.33 11.46
N ILE A 132 -9.63 -1.76 11.19
CA ILE A 132 -9.28 -2.41 9.91
C ILE A 132 -9.79 -3.86 9.99
N SER A 133 -10.88 -4.14 9.27
CA SER A 133 -11.54 -5.45 9.34
C SER A 133 -10.77 -6.55 8.60
N ILE A 134 -9.99 -6.19 7.57
CA ILE A 134 -9.11 -7.08 6.81
C ILE A 134 -7.87 -6.27 6.44
N GLY A 135 -6.74 -6.54 7.11
CA GLY A 135 -5.44 -6.01 6.70
C GLY A 135 -4.92 -6.78 5.48
N LEU A 136 -4.52 -6.07 4.44
CA LEU A 136 -3.93 -6.67 3.24
C LEU A 136 -2.38 -6.68 3.25
N THR A 137 -1.78 -6.10 4.30
CA THR A 137 -0.35 -5.77 4.43
C THR A 137 0.24 -6.19 5.75
#